data_AF-R5NUX9-F1
#
_entry.id   AF-R5NUX9-F1
#
_cell.length_a   1.000
_cell.length_b   1.000
_cell.length_c   1.000
_cell.angle_alpha   90.00
_cell.angle_beta   90.00
_cell.angle_gamma   90.00
#
_symmetry.space_group_name_H-M   'P 1'
#
loop_
_entity.id
_entity.type
_entity.pdbx_description
1 polymer ?
#
loop_
_entity_poly.entity_id
_entity_poly.type
_entity_poly.pdbx_seq_one_letter_code
_entity_poly.pdbx_strand_id
1 'polypeptide(L)'
;MTDCFLTCRTNEQAAELSKGVAYLKRKFSGFVREGLLHYSRFADNIVIKHKDKVFLHLMVELAIVTLSRDFLLNVNKNWNVRPTWMGNDLCGYVFFHDHLRLRKRNKKALCRQVAKLRKKGYSERDIRLKSASRAGFAYHADARNLLKSLNMEKRLGTVIKNRKKKAPFEGMTAEQKMSVEEIICYENSNENEKLIQLIDYKVDDSVIEKNDDGTPKRRIAIRYKRIDHIENVDAEEPTYVWGDKEYYSFSGSKVMIDQAEQDFSKEDLPLATVIKEFVNKQRKKFYKFT
;
A
#
# COMPACT_ATOMS: atom_id res chain seq x y z
N MET A 1 -14.99 8.53 -30.00
CA MET A 1 -16.36 9.09 -29.89
C MET A 1 -16.61 9.84 -31.18
N THR A 2 -17.62 9.45 -31.95
CA THR A 2 -17.84 9.98 -33.31
C THR A 2 -18.93 11.05 -33.30
N ASP A 3 -18.59 12.24 -33.79
CA ASP A 3 -19.53 13.37 -33.93
C ASP A 3 -20.27 13.32 -35.27
N CYS A 4 -20.22 12.18 -35.94
CA CYS A 4 -20.50 12.03 -37.35
C CYS A 4 -21.94 12.42 -37.75
N PHE A 5 -22.93 12.14 -36.91
CA PHE A 5 -24.32 12.49 -37.22
C PHE A 5 -24.70 13.92 -36.84
N LEU A 6 -23.88 14.59 -36.04
CA LEU A 6 -24.12 15.95 -35.54
C LEU A 6 -23.30 16.98 -36.33
N THR A 7 -22.15 16.57 -36.86
CA THR A 7 -21.21 17.42 -37.57
C THR A 7 -20.53 16.65 -38.70
N CYS A 8 -20.39 17.28 -39.87
CA CYS A 8 -19.64 16.76 -41.01
C CYS A 8 -18.29 17.51 -41.11
N ARG A 9 -17.41 17.32 -40.13
CA ARG A 9 -16.16 18.09 -40.00
C ARG A 9 -14.93 17.39 -40.59
N THR A 10 -15.00 16.08 -40.80
CA THR A 10 -13.90 15.29 -41.37
C THR A 10 -14.36 14.51 -42.60
N ASN A 11 -13.41 14.16 -43.49
CA ASN A 11 -13.72 13.37 -44.69
C ASN A 11 -14.31 11.99 -44.34
N GLU A 12 -13.87 11.39 -43.24
CA GLU A 12 -14.46 10.15 -42.72
C GLU A 12 -15.93 10.34 -42.32
N GLN A 13 -16.27 11.46 -41.68
CA GLN A 13 -17.64 11.78 -41.31
C GLN A 13 -18.51 12.05 -42.55
N ALA A 14 -17.96 12.74 -43.55
CA ALA A 14 -18.63 12.96 -44.83
C ALA A 14 -18.90 11.63 -45.55
N ALA A 15 -17.91 10.74 -45.59
CA ALA A 15 -18.04 9.40 -46.18
C ALA A 15 -19.04 8.51 -45.44
N GLU A 16 -19.18 8.69 -44.13
CA GLU A 16 -20.14 7.95 -43.32
C GLU A 16 -21.58 8.48 -43.51
N LEU A 17 -21.76 9.80 -43.62
CA LEU A 17 -23.05 10.44 -43.89
C LEU A 17 -23.54 10.19 -45.32
N SER A 18 -22.63 10.08 -46.29
CA SER A 18 -22.97 9.87 -47.70
C SER A 18 -23.49 8.46 -48.01
N LYS A 19 -23.45 7.52 -47.05
CA LYS A 19 -23.98 6.14 -47.18
C LYS A 19 -25.50 6.06 -47.32
N GLY A 20 -26.20 7.19 -47.24
CA GLY A 20 -27.62 7.32 -47.55
C GLY A 20 -28.58 7.02 -46.39
N VAL A 21 -29.83 7.46 -46.55
CA VAL A 21 -30.85 7.46 -45.48
C VAL A 21 -31.15 6.05 -44.95
N ALA A 22 -31.19 5.04 -45.82
CA ALA A 22 -31.45 3.66 -45.42
C ALA A 22 -30.39 3.11 -44.46
N TYR A 23 -29.11 3.45 -44.70
CA TYR A 23 -28.01 3.10 -43.81
C TYR A 23 -28.16 3.77 -42.44
N LEU A 24 -28.42 5.07 -42.42
CA LEU A 24 -28.61 5.86 -41.20
C LEU A 24 -29.78 5.34 -40.36
N LYS A 25 -30.92 5.05 -40.99
CA LYS A 25 -32.10 4.47 -40.34
C LYS A 25 -31.77 3.13 -39.68
N ARG A 26 -31.07 2.24 -40.40
CA ARG A 26 -30.67 0.93 -39.86
C ARG A 26 -29.71 1.08 -38.68
N LYS A 27 -28.73 1.98 -38.78
CA LYS A 27 -27.76 2.24 -37.72
C LYS A 27 -28.44 2.80 -36.47
N PHE A 28 -29.31 3.80 -36.61
CA PHE A 28 -30.07 4.35 -35.50
C PHE A 28 -31.02 3.31 -34.87
N SER A 29 -31.71 2.53 -35.70
CA SER A 29 -32.56 1.42 -35.21
C SER A 29 -31.74 0.40 -34.43
N GLY A 30 -30.50 0.14 -34.83
CA GLY A 30 -29.54 -0.66 -34.09
C GLY A 30 -29.28 -0.09 -32.68
N PHE A 31 -29.02 1.21 -32.57
CA PHE A 31 -28.80 1.86 -31.27
C PHE A 31 -30.01 1.75 -30.34
N VAL A 32 -31.22 1.92 -30.89
CA VAL A 32 -32.46 1.78 -30.10
C VAL A 32 -32.64 0.34 -29.61
N ARG A 33 -32.33 -0.66 -30.44
CA ARG A 33 -32.37 -2.09 -30.03
C ARG A 33 -31.29 -2.44 -29.00
N GLU A 34 -30.08 -1.89 -29.15
CA GLU A 34 -28.98 -2.05 -28.19
C GLU A 34 -29.37 -1.47 -26.81
N GLY A 35 -30.08 -0.33 -26.79
CA GLY A 35 -30.48 0.33 -25.56
C GLY A 35 -29.31 0.99 -24.81
N LEU A 36 -29.55 1.36 -23.54
CA LEU A 36 -28.58 2.05 -22.69
C LEU A 36 -27.66 1.09 -21.91
N LEU A 37 -26.81 0.36 -22.63
CA LEU A 37 -25.91 -0.65 -22.04
C LEU A 37 -24.91 -0.07 -21.03
N HIS A 38 -24.36 1.11 -21.32
CA HIS A 38 -23.31 1.72 -20.50
C HIS A 38 -23.85 2.88 -19.68
N TYR A 39 -24.72 2.53 -18.75
CA TYR A 39 -25.37 3.44 -17.81
C TYR A 39 -24.75 3.33 -16.41
N SER A 40 -24.58 4.45 -15.73
CA SER A 40 -24.17 4.48 -14.33
C SER A 40 -25.00 5.52 -13.58
N ARG A 41 -25.56 5.12 -12.44
CA ARG A 41 -26.35 5.99 -11.57
C ARG A 41 -25.81 5.95 -10.16
N PHE A 42 -25.66 7.12 -9.57
CA PHE A 42 -25.48 7.27 -8.14
C PHE A 42 -26.43 8.35 -7.63
N ALA A 43 -27.49 7.90 -6.94
CA ALA A 43 -28.61 8.75 -6.51
C ALA A 43 -29.22 9.54 -7.69
N ASP A 44 -29.05 10.86 -7.68
CA ASP A 44 -29.49 11.82 -8.70
C ASP A 44 -28.51 11.98 -9.87
N ASN A 45 -27.25 11.57 -9.70
CA ASN A 45 -26.23 11.68 -10.74
C ASN A 45 -26.34 10.51 -11.71
N ILE A 46 -26.73 10.82 -12.95
CA ILE A 46 -26.86 9.88 -14.05
C ILE A 46 -25.75 10.16 -15.08
N VAL A 47 -25.05 9.11 -15.48
CA VAL A 47 -24.05 9.14 -16.55
C VAL A 47 -24.41 8.08 -17.59
N ILE A 48 -24.62 8.54 -18.83
CA ILE A 48 -24.91 7.67 -19.98
C ILE A 48 -23.70 7.73 -20.91
N LYS A 49 -23.16 6.58 -21.28
CA LYS A 49 -22.07 6.46 -22.24
C LYS A 49 -22.58 5.80 -23.51
N HIS A 50 -22.24 6.40 -24.65
CA HIS A 50 -22.54 5.83 -25.95
C HIS A 50 -21.49 6.30 -26.96
N LYS A 51 -21.32 5.52 -28.04
CA LYS A 51 -20.35 5.80 -29.11
C LYS A 51 -20.72 7.02 -29.96
N ASP A 52 -22.03 7.29 -30.06
CA ASP A 52 -22.63 8.34 -30.87
C ASP A 52 -23.27 9.46 -30.02
N LYS A 53 -22.96 10.71 -30.36
CA LYS A 53 -23.46 11.89 -29.63
C LYS A 53 -24.91 12.26 -29.96
N VAL A 54 -25.36 12.07 -31.19
CA VAL A 54 -26.76 12.39 -31.56
C VAL A 54 -27.71 11.53 -30.75
N PHE A 55 -27.40 10.24 -30.66
CA PHE A 55 -28.14 9.33 -29.79
C PHE A 55 -28.14 9.80 -28.33
N LEU A 56 -27.00 10.23 -27.77
CA LEU A 56 -26.95 10.76 -26.40
C LEU A 56 -27.84 11.99 -26.21
N HIS A 57 -27.82 12.94 -27.14
CA HIS A 57 -28.69 14.12 -27.06
C HIS A 57 -30.17 13.75 -27.08
N LEU A 58 -30.58 12.86 -27.99
CA LEU A 58 -31.96 12.36 -28.05
C LEU A 58 -32.37 11.65 -26.75
N MET A 59 -31.48 10.83 -26.19
CA MET A 59 -31.74 10.12 -24.93
C MET A 59 -31.84 11.08 -23.74
N VAL A 60 -31.03 12.14 -23.71
CA VAL A 60 -31.10 13.16 -22.66
C VAL A 60 -32.42 13.92 -22.73
N GLU A 61 -32.84 14.38 -23.91
CA GLU A 61 -34.13 15.07 -24.08
C GLU A 61 -35.30 14.17 -23.68
N LEU A 62 -35.30 12.91 -24.13
CA LEU A 62 -36.33 11.95 -23.76
C LEU A 62 -36.35 11.70 -22.24
N ALA A 63 -35.18 11.58 -21.62
CA ALA A 63 -35.07 11.41 -20.18
C ALA A 63 -35.60 12.65 -19.43
N ILE A 64 -35.26 13.87 -19.88
CA ILE A 64 -35.75 15.12 -19.28
C ILE A 64 -37.28 15.22 -19.37
N VAL A 65 -37.85 14.96 -20.56
CA VAL A 65 -39.31 14.98 -20.77
C VAL A 65 -39.98 13.95 -19.87
N THR A 66 -39.47 12.71 -19.83
CA THR A 66 -40.04 11.63 -19.00
C THR A 66 -39.97 11.99 -17.52
N LEU A 67 -38.80 12.44 -17.03
CA LEU A 67 -38.62 12.85 -15.65
C LEU A 67 -39.52 14.04 -15.26
N SER A 68 -39.70 15.00 -16.15
CA SER A 68 -40.51 16.19 -15.89
C SER A 68 -42.00 15.89 -15.95
N ARG A 69 -42.46 15.11 -16.94
CA ARG A 69 -43.88 14.80 -17.17
C ARG A 69 -44.41 13.75 -16.19
N ASP A 70 -43.69 12.64 -16.04
CA ASP A 70 -44.19 11.45 -15.35
C ASP A 70 -43.80 11.45 -13.87
N PHE A 71 -42.65 12.05 -13.54
CA PHE A 71 -42.10 12.07 -12.18
C PHE A 71 -42.07 13.45 -11.54
N LEU A 72 -42.44 14.51 -12.27
CA LEU A 72 -42.42 15.91 -11.80
C LEU A 72 -41.04 16.35 -11.27
N LEU A 73 -39.97 15.78 -11.83
CA LEU A 73 -38.58 16.05 -11.45
C LEU A 73 -37.92 17.03 -12.43
N ASN A 74 -37.45 18.16 -11.89
CA ASN A 74 -36.69 19.14 -12.65
C ASN A 74 -35.21 18.73 -12.76
N VAL A 75 -34.72 18.59 -14.00
CA VAL A 75 -33.33 18.26 -14.27
C VAL A 75 -32.44 19.51 -14.22
N ASN A 76 -31.29 19.41 -13.55
CA ASN A 76 -30.33 20.51 -13.46
C ASN A 76 -29.77 20.89 -14.84
N LYS A 77 -29.83 22.18 -15.20
CA LYS A 77 -29.35 22.74 -16.48
C LYS A 77 -27.85 22.52 -16.76
N ASN A 78 -27.07 22.10 -15.77
CA ASN A 78 -25.62 21.84 -15.89
C ASN A 78 -25.27 20.47 -16.51
N TRP A 79 -26.26 19.71 -17.01
CA TRP A 79 -25.99 18.51 -17.79
C TRP A 79 -25.27 18.86 -19.09
N ASN A 80 -24.44 17.95 -19.60
CA ASN A 80 -23.71 18.18 -20.86
C ASN A 80 -23.24 16.85 -21.47
N VAL A 81 -23.30 16.74 -22.79
CA VAL A 81 -22.71 15.64 -23.55
C VAL A 81 -21.24 15.97 -23.82
N ARG A 82 -20.33 15.20 -23.24
CA ARG A 82 -18.88 15.46 -23.30
C ARG A 82 -18.08 14.23 -23.68
N PRO A 83 -16.91 14.41 -24.30
CA PRO A 83 -16.06 13.28 -24.62
C PRO A 83 -15.46 12.63 -23.37
N THR A 84 -15.33 11.31 -23.39
CA THR A 84 -14.86 10.51 -22.23
C THR A 84 -13.40 10.78 -21.86
N TRP A 85 -12.58 11.27 -22.79
CA TRP A 85 -11.18 11.63 -22.52
C TRP A 85 -11.04 12.82 -21.56
N MET A 86 -12.08 13.65 -21.41
CA MET A 86 -12.11 14.70 -20.39
C MET A 86 -12.29 14.15 -18.96
N GLY A 87 -12.57 12.85 -18.83
CA GLY A 87 -12.83 12.17 -17.58
C GLY A 87 -14.31 12.26 -17.17
N ASN A 88 -14.83 11.16 -16.63
CA ASN A 88 -16.21 11.08 -16.14
C ASN A 88 -16.24 11.44 -14.65
N ASP A 89 -16.89 12.55 -14.27
CA ASP A 89 -17.04 12.97 -12.86
C ASP A 89 -18.22 12.22 -12.22
N LEU A 90 -17.94 11.35 -11.26
CA LEU A 90 -18.96 10.59 -10.53
C LEU A 90 -18.50 10.35 -9.08
N CYS A 91 -19.42 10.52 -8.12
CA CYS A 91 -19.17 10.28 -6.70
C CYS A 91 -17.96 11.03 -6.09
N GLY A 92 -17.52 12.14 -6.68
CA GLY A 92 -16.35 12.88 -6.19
C GLY A 92 -15.00 12.37 -6.70
N TYR A 93 -15.04 11.47 -7.69
CA TYR A 93 -13.90 11.02 -8.47
C TYR A 93 -14.06 11.39 -9.95
N VAL A 94 -12.96 11.43 -10.68
CA VAL A 94 -12.92 11.66 -12.13
C VAL A 94 -12.25 10.46 -12.77
N PHE A 95 -13.04 9.66 -13.48
CA PHE A 95 -12.63 8.42 -14.12
C PHE A 95 -12.10 8.68 -15.53
N PHE A 96 -10.80 8.46 -15.74
CA PHE A 96 -10.18 8.40 -17.06
C PHE A 96 -10.08 6.92 -17.51
N HIS A 97 -9.60 6.70 -18.72
CA HIS A 97 -9.45 5.34 -19.27
C HIS A 97 -8.34 4.54 -18.58
N ASP A 98 -7.31 5.25 -18.12
CA ASP A 98 -6.04 4.71 -17.59
C ASP A 98 -5.88 4.96 -16.08
N HIS A 99 -6.52 6.00 -15.53
CA HIS A 99 -6.35 6.35 -14.13
C HIS A 99 -7.60 7.00 -13.51
N LEU A 100 -7.62 7.05 -12.18
CA LEU A 100 -8.70 7.64 -11.39
C LEU A 100 -8.19 8.85 -10.64
N ARG A 101 -8.78 10.03 -10.83
CA ARG A 101 -8.40 11.25 -10.11
C ARG A 101 -9.42 11.63 -9.05
N LEU A 102 -8.95 12.34 -8.03
CA LEU A 102 -9.81 12.97 -7.03
C LEU A 102 -10.38 14.29 -7.56
N ARG A 103 -11.69 14.54 -7.36
CA ARG A 103 -12.33 15.79 -7.79
C ARG A 103 -11.68 17.01 -7.16
N LYS A 104 -11.57 18.11 -7.94
CA LYS A 104 -10.89 19.35 -7.53
C LYS A 104 -11.37 19.92 -6.19
N ARG A 105 -12.68 19.82 -5.90
CA ARG A 105 -13.24 20.26 -4.61
C ARG A 105 -12.75 19.43 -3.43
N ASN A 106 -12.63 18.10 -3.60
CA ASN A 106 -12.23 17.18 -2.54
C ASN A 106 -10.75 17.35 -2.19
N LYS A 107 -9.87 17.48 -3.21
CA LYS A 107 -8.45 17.79 -2.96
C LYS A 107 -8.27 19.13 -2.22
N LYS A 108 -8.99 20.18 -2.66
CA LYS A 108 -8.92 21.50 -2.01
C LYS A 108 -9.44 21.45 -0.58
N ALA A 109 -10.52 20.71 -0.32
CA ALA A 109 -11.08 20.57 1.02
C ALA A 109 -10.10 19.87 1.98
N LEU A 110 -9.42 18.80 1.52
CA LEU A 110 -8.37 18.13 2.29
C LEU A 110 -7.21 19.08 2.60
N CYS A 111 -6.66 19.75 1.59
CA CYS A 111 -5.56 20.71 1.79
C CYS A 111 -5.93 21.84 2.76
N ARG A 112 -7.14 22.42 2.63
CA ARG A 112 -7.64 23.47 3.53
C ARG A 112 -7.80 22.97 4.96
N GLN A 113 -8.31 21.74 5.14
CA GLN A 113 -8.42 21.14 6.47
C GLN A 113 -7.05 20.99 7.11
N VAL A 114 -6.08 20.43 6.39
CA VAL A 114 -4.71 20.23 6.89
C VAL A 114 -4.05 21.56 7.23
N ALA A 115 -4.14 22.56 6.34
CA ALA A 115 -3.61 23.90 6.59
C ALA A 115 -4.22 24.56 7.84
N LYS A 116 -5.54 24.44 8.02
CA LYS A 116 -6.25 24.96 9.20
C LYS A 116 -5.77 24.29 10.48
N LEU A 117 -5.52 22.98 10.47
CA LEU A 117 -5.04 22.25 11.65
C LEU A 117 -3.56 22.57 11.96
N ARG A 118 -2.72 22.72 10.93
CA ARG A 118 -1.33 23.18 11.10
C ARG A 118 -1.27 24.58 11.71
N LYS A 119 -2.09 25.52 11.24
CA LYS A 119 -2.20 26.87 11.82
C LYS A 119 -2.61 26.86 13.30
N LYS A 120 -3.35 25.84 13.73
CA LYS A 120 -3.75 25.67 15.14
C LYS A 120 -2.70 24.97 16.00
N GLY A 121 -1.55 24.58 15.45
CA GLY A 121 -0.48 23.91 16.20
C GLY A 121 -0.74 22.44 16.54
N TYR A 122 -1.66 21.76 15.84
CA TYR A 122 -1.87 20.33 16.07
C TYR A 122 -0.64 19.51 15.64
N SER A 123 -0.34 18.44 16.39
CA SER A 123 0.68 17.47 16.02
C SER A 123 0.34 16.78 14.68
N GLU A 124 1.35 16.29 13.96
CA GLU A 124 1.11 15.55 12.70
C GLU A 124 0.17 14.36 12.88
N ARG A 125 0.26 13.70 14.04
CA ARG A 125 -0.60 12.58 14.40
C ARG A 125 -2.07 13.02 14.47
N ASP A 126 -2.35 14.11 15.16
CA ASP A 126 -3.72 14.61 15.33
C ASP A 126 -4.29 15.14 14.03
N ILE A 127 -3.43 15.75 13.19
CA ILE A 127 -3.79 16.18 11.84
C ILE A 127 -4.23 14.97 10.99
N ARG A 128 -3.44 13.88 11.01
CA ARG A 128 -3.78 12.64 10.30
C ARG A 128 -5.08 12.04 10.80
N LEU A 129 -5.28 11.99 12.11
CA LEU A 129 -6.50 11.44 12.71
C LEU A 129 -7.73 12.27 12.34
N LYS A 130 -7.67 13.60 12.52
CA LYS A 130 -8.78 14.52 12.20
C LYS A 130 -9.07 14.62 10.69
N SER A 131 -8.08 14.32 9.85
CA SER A 131 -8.23 14.32 8.38
C SER A 131 -8.43 12.91 7.80
N ALA A 132 -8.53 11.87 8.64
CA ALA A 132 -8.51 10.47 8.22
C ALA A 132 -9.63 10.12 7.24
N SER A 133 -10.83 10.69 7.41
CA SER A 133 -11.95 10.48 6.48
C SER A 133 -11.62 10.98 5.06
N ARG A 134 -11.13 12.23 4.93
CA ARG A 134 -10.78 12.82 3.63
C ARG A 134 -9.54 12.19 3.02
N ALA A 135 -8.56 11.83 3.84
CA ALA A 135 -7.37 11.08 3.40
C ALA A 135 -7.76 9.67 2.93
N GLY A 136 -8.63 8.99 3.67
CA GLY A 136 -9.31 7.74 3.33
C GLY A 136 -9.87 7.77 1.91
N PHE A 137 -10.72 8.78 1.67
CA PHE A 137 -11.34 9.00 0.37
C PHE A 137 -10.31 9.24 -0.76
N ALA A 138 -9.21 9.93 -0.47
CA ALA A 138 -8.14 10.18 -1.44
C ALA A 138 -7.30 8.93 -1.78
N TYR A 139 -7.20 7.93 -0.89
CA TYR A 139 -6.46 6.69 -1.16
C TYR A 139 -7.07 5.83 -2.27
N HIS A 140 -8.35 6.03 -2.60
CA HIS A 140 -9.02 5.33 -3.69
C HIS A 140 -8.78 5.98 -5.06
N ALA A 141 -8.04 7.10 -5.12
CA ALA A 141 -7.65 7.77 -6.36
C ALA A 141 -6.13 7.80 -6.49
N ASP A 142 -5.64 8.11 -7.69
CA ASP A 142 -4.23 8.43 -7.93
C ASP A 142 -3.89 9.80 -7.32
N ALA A 143 -3.64 9.77 -6.01
CA ALA A 143 -3.38 10.92 -5.17
C ALA A 143 -2.08 10.75 -4.37
N ARG A 144 -1.17 9.86 -4.80
CA ARG A 144 0.09 9.56 -4.07
C ARG A 144 0.92 10.82 -3.80
N ASN A 145 1.13 11.66 -4.81
CA ASN A 145 1.88 12.92 -4.67
C ASN A 145 1.18 13.92 -3.74
N LEU A 146 -0.16 13.96 -3.78
CA LEU A 146 -0.95 14.80 -2.88
C LEU A 146 -0.81 14.32 -1.43
N LEU A 147 -0.93 13.01 -1.19
CA LEU A 147 -0.82 12.45 0.14
C LEU A 147 0.61 12.57 0.69
N LYS A 148 1.63 12.39 -0.16
CA LYS A 148 3.03 12.61 0.20
C LYS A 148 3.29 14.04 0.63
N SER A 149 2.85 15.04 -0.13
CA SER A 149 3.01 16.47 0.24
C SER A 149 2.27 16.89 1.52
N LEU A 150 1.29 16.10 1.96
CA LEU A 150 0.56 16.32 3.21
C LEU A 150 1.10 15.50 4.39
N ASN A 151 2.21 14.77 4.22
CA ASN A 151 2.74 13.80 5.17
C ASN A 151 1.70 12.73 5.55
N MET A 152 0.94 12.20 4.58
CA MET A 152 -0.12 11.19 4.76
C MET A 152 0.04 9.97 3.84
N GLU A 153 1.25 9.70 3.36
CA GLU A 153 1.51 8.58 2.44
C GLU A 153 1.18 7.21 3.07
N LYS A 154 1.63 7.00 4.32
CA LYS A 154 1.35 5.75 5.04
C LYS A 154 -0.05 5.80 5.66
N ARG A 155 -0.86 4.78 5.38
CA ARG A 155 -2.16 4.60 6.04
C ARG A 155 -1.97 4.57 7.55
N LEU A 156 -2.83 5.28 8.29
CA LEU A 156 -2.78 5.33 9.75
C LEU A 156 -2.76 3.93 10.37
N GLY A 157 -3.52 2.98 9.80
CA GLY A 157 -3.53 1.58 10.24
C GLY A 157 -2.17 0.89 10.11
N THR A 158 -1.42 1.13 9.03
CA THR A 158 -0.06 0.59 8.86
C THR A 158 0.91 1.20 9.86
N VAL A 159 0.80 2.52 10.11
CA VAL A 159 1.61 3.21 11.12
C VAL A 159 1.30 2.67 12.53
N ILE A 160 0.04 2.46 12.87
CA ILE A 160 -0.39 1.90 14.16
C ILE A 160 0.11 0.45 14.31
N LYS A 161 -0.04 -0.40 13.29
CA LYS A 161 0.47 -1.78 13.31
C LYS A 161 1.98 -1.83 13.51
N ASN A 162 2.73 -0.95 12.83
CA ASN A 162 4.18 -0.89 12.99
C ASN A 162 4.59 -0.41 14.40
N ARG A 163 3.84 0.51 15.02
CA ARG A 163 4.08 0.94 16.41
C ARG A 163 3.71 -0.09 17.47
N LYS A 164 2.75 -0.98 17.19
CA LYS A 164 2.39 -2.10 18.09
C LYS A 164 3.45 -3.20 18.13
N LYS A 165 4.45 -3.19 17.24
CA LYS A 165 5.61 -4.07 17.35
C LYS A 165 6.49 -3.57 18.50
N LYS A 166 6.20 -4.01 19.73
CA LYS A 166 7.08 -3.80 20.88
C LYS A 166 8.38 -4.56 20.63
N ALA A 167 9.51 -3.92 20.95
CA ALA A 167 10.78 -4.64 21.03
C ALA A 167 10.67 -5.71 22.14
N PRO A 168 11.35 -6.85 22.00
CA PRO A 168 11.29 -7.93 22.98
C PRO A 168 11.99 -7.59 24.29
N PHE A 169 12.90 -6.61 24.29
CA PHE A 169 13.70 -6.17 25.43
C PHE A 169 13.31 -4.76 25.89
N GLU A 170 13.37 -4.52 27.20
CA GLU A 170 13.07 -3.22 27.81
C GLU A 170 14.11 -2.16 27.38
N GLY A 171 13.65 -0.93 27.09
CA GLY A 171 14.51 0.16 26.61
C GLY A 171 14.86 0.12 25.12
N MET A 172 14.55 -0.96 24.39
CA MET A 172 14.84 -1.04 22.95
C MET A 172 13.71 -0.48 22.06
N THR A 173 14.09 0.06 20.90
CA THR A 173 13.17 0.64 19.92
C THR A 173 13.02 -0.22 18.67
N ALA A 174 11.99 0.01 17.85
CA ALA A 174 11.79 -0.74 16.61
C ALA A 174 12.92 -0.56 15.57
N GLU A 175 13.73 0.49 15.69
CA GLU A 175 14.83 0.83 14.77
C GLU A 175 16.08 -0.01 15.01
N GLN A 176 16.25 -0.55 16.22
CA GLN A 176 17.37 -1.45 16.57
C GLN A 176 17.14 -2.89 16.11
N LYS A 177 16.02 -3.16 15.41
CA LYS A 177 15.73 -4.48 14.86
C LYS A 177 16.58 -4.73 13.62
N MET A 178 17.32 -5.82 13.59
CA MET A 178 18.02 -6.30 12.40
C MET A 178 17.43 -7.62 11.89
N SER A 179 17.77 -7.99 10.65
CA SER A 179 17.54 -9.35 10.15
C SER A 179 18.59 -10.30 10.74
N VAL A 180 18.20 -11.50 11.17
CA VAL A 180 19.17 -12.53 11.60
C VAL A 180 20.13 -12.90 10.46
N GLU A 181 19.68 -12.80 9.22
CA GLU A 181 20.51 -13.06 8.02
C GLU A 181 21.75 -12.16 7.93
N GLU A 182 21.70 -10.96 8.54
CA GLU A 182 22.83 -10.02 8.51
C GLU A 182 23.97 -10.43 9.45
N ILE A 183 23.67 -11.22 10.48
CA ILE A 183 24.62 -11.70 11.49
C ILE A 183 25.00 -13.17 11.32
N ILE A 184 24.36 -13.89 10.39
CA ILE A 184 24.74 -15.28 10.08
C ILE A 184 26.09 -15.29 9.35
N CYS A 185 26.98 -16.14 9.82
CA CYS A 185 28.20 -16.53 9.13
C CYS A 185 27.91 -17.74 8.24
N TYR A 186 28.02 -17.55 6.93
CA TYR A 186 27.94 -18.63 5.94
C TYR A 186 29.32 -19.28 5.74
N GLU A 187 29.38 -20.46 5.11
CA GLU A 187 30.64 -21.20 4.88
C GLU A 187 31.75 -20.36 4.24
N ASN A 188 31.40 -19.40 3.37
CA ASN A 188 32.35 -18.54 2.67
C ASN A 188 32.54 -17.16 3.33
N SER A 189 32.03 -16.95 4.55
CA SER A 189 32.10 -15.67 5.26
C SER A 189 33.23 -15.67 6.28
N ASN A 190 33.85 -14.50 6.48
CA ASN A 190 34.85 -14.30 7.52
C ASN A 190 34.18 -14.31 8.91
N GLU A 191 34.56 -15.25 9.76
CA GLU A 191 33.98 -15.38 11.11
C GLU A 191 34.24 -14.15 11.97
N ASN A 192 35.43 -13.55 11.81
CA ASN A 192 35.85 -12.40 12.60
C ASN A 192 35.00 -11.14 12.36
N GLU A 193 34.32 -11.04 11.22
CA GLU A 193 33.42 -9.93 10.88
C GLU A 193 31.98 -10.16 11.36
N LYS A 194 31.66 -11.40 11.74
CA LYS A 194 30.32 -11.86 12.13
C LYS A 194 30.21 -12.19 13.62
N LEU A 195 31.25 -11.90 14.39
CA LEU A 195 31.23 -11.96 15.85
C LEU A 195 30.18 -11.02 16.42
N ILE A 196 29.42 -11.57 17.36
CA ILE A 196 28.46 -10.84 18.17
C ILE A 196 28.76 -11.06 19.65
N GLN A 197 28.58 -10.01 20.45
CA GLN A 197 28.51 -10.12 21.89
C GLN A 197 27.05 -10.29 22.26
N LEU A 198 26.65 -11.50 22.62
CA LEU A 198 25.32 -11.81 23.09
C LEU A 198 25.15 -11.22 24.50
N ILE A 199 24.18 -10.31 24.67
CA ILE A 199 23.93 -9.59 25.93
C ILE A 199 22.75 -10.20 26.68
N ASP A 200 21.68 -10.53 25.95
CA ASP A 200 20.48 -11.12 26.54
C ASP A 200 19.73 -11.94 25.47
N TYR A 201 18.92 -12.89 25.91
CA TYR A 201 18.00 -13.62 25.05
C TYR A 201 16.66 -13.84 25.73
N LYS A 202 15.64 -14.05 24.90
CA LYS A 202 14.29 -14.36 25.34
C LYS A 202 13.65 -15.34 24.37
N VAL A 203 13.10 -16.43 24.89
CA VAL A 203 12.31 -17.38 24.10
C VAL A 203 10.83 -17.02 24.25
N ASP A 204 10.16 -16.79 23.13
CA ASP A 204 8.76 -16.37 23.05
C ASP A 204 8.04 -17.19 21.97
N ASP A 205 6.71 -17.15 22.00
CA ASP A 205 5.89 -17.71 20.93
C ASP A 205 6.02 -16.90 19.63
N SER A 206 6.02 -17.61 18.50
CA SER A 206 6.08 -17.04 17.16
C SER A 206 4.73 -16.44 16.77
N VAL A 207 4.79 -15.21 16.26
CA VAL A 207 3.61 -14.51 15.73
C VAL A 207 3.29 -14.95 14.29
N ILE A 208 4.29 -15.51 13.59
CA ILE A 208 4.22 -15.79 12.14
C ILE A 208 4.04 -17.28 11.91
N GLU A 209 4.84 -18.11 12.57
CA GLU A 209 4.86 -19.55 12.34
C GLU A 209 4.00 -20.30 13.37
N LYS A 210 3.20 -21.24 12.88
CA LYS A 210 2.35 -22.12 13.68
C LYS A 210 2.65 -23.58 13.35
N ASN A 211 2.39 -24.45 14.31
CA ASN A 211 2.35 -25.90 14.12
C ASN A 211 1.08 -26.28 13.33
N ASP A 212 1.04 -27.51 12.84
CA ASP A 212 -0.11 -28.06 12.12
C ASP A 212 -1.38 -28.07 13.01
N ASP A 213 -1.19 -28.18 14.32
CA ASP A 213 -2.24 -28.11 15.34
C ASP A 213 -2.72 -26.67 15.65
N GLY A 214 -2.19 -25.66 14.94
CA GLY A 214 -2.56 -24.25 15.11
C GLY A 214 -1.92 -23.53 16.30
N THR A 215 -1.16 -24.23 17.16
CA THR A 215 -0.35 -23.65 18.23
C THR A 215 0.85 -22.88 17.66
N PRO A 216 1.28 -21.75 18.27
CA PRO A 216 2.43 -21.01 17.78
C PRO A 216 3.73 -21.80 17.96
N LYS A 217 4.66 -21.71 16.99
CA LYS A 217 6.01 -22.27 17.15
C LYS A 217 6.84 -21.42 18.11
N ARG A 218 7.85 -22.00 18.77
CA ARG A 218 8.79 -21.23 19.59
C ARG A 218 9.76 -20.44 18.71
N ARG A 219 10.18 -19.26 19.17
CA ARG A 219 11.24 -18.44 18.58
C ARG A 219 12.14 -17.86 19.66
N ILE A 220 13.40 -17.60 19.33
CA ILE A 220 14.33 -16.87 20.18
C ILE A 220 14.49 -15.43 19.68
N ALA A 221 14.40 -14.47 20.60
CA ALA A 221 14.86 -13.11 20.43
C ALA A 221 16.21 -12.96 21.10
N ILE A 222 17.19 -12.38 20.41
CA ILE A 222 18.53 -12.14 20.93
C ILE A 222 18.82 -10.64 20.93
N ARG A 223 19.49 -10.15 21.97
CA ARG A 223 20.04 -8.79 22.11
C ARG A 223 21.55 -8.89 22.06
N TYR A 224 22.19 -8.12 21.19
CA TYR A 224 23.62 -8.24 20.96
C TYR A 224 24.28 -6.94 20.50
N LYS A 225 25.59 -6.86 20.67
CA LYS A 225 26.47 -5.89 20.00
C LYS A 225 27.22 -6.60 18.87
N ARG A 226 27.52 -5.86 17.81
CA ARG A 226 28.39 -6.35 16.74
C ARG A 226 29.83 -6.01 17.07
N ILE A 227 30.74 -6.86 16.65
CA ILE A 227 32.16 -6.54 16.69
C ILE A 227 32.45 -5.30 15.83
N ASP A 228 33.32 -4.43 16.33
CA ASP A 228 33.89 -3.31 15.58
C ASP A 228 35.20 -3.76 14.93
N HIS A 229 36.15 -4.22 15.74
CA HIS A 229 37.40 -4.82 15.29
C HIS A 229 38.00 -5.76 16.36
N ILE A 230 39.00 -6.55 15.96
CA ILE A 230 39.79 -7.41 16.84
C ILE A 230 41.18 -6.78 16.97
N GLU A 231 41.63 -6.54 18.20
CA GLU A 231 43.01 -6.17 18.49
C GLU A 231 43.82 -7.43 18.84
N ASN A 232 45.12 -7.44 18.49
CA ASN A 232 46.04 -8.54 18.76
C ASN A 232 45.58 -9.91 18.20
N VAL A 233 45.25 -9.94 16.89
CA VAL A 233 44.73 -11.14 16.20
C VAL A 233 45.62 -12.38 16.35
N ASP A 234 46.94 -12.19 16.49
CA ASP A 234 47.92 -13.27 16.59
C ASP A 234 48.32 -13.64 18.04
N ALA A 235 47.68 -13.05 19.05
CA ALA A 235 47.92 -13.38 20.45
C ALA A 235 47.13 -14.62 20.90
N GLU A 236 47.59 -15.33 21.93
CA GLU A 236 46.87 -16.47 22.53
C GLU A 236 45.46 -16.09 23.01
N GLU A 237 45.27 -14.82 23.41
CA GLU A 237 43.96 -14.24 23.77
C GLU A 237 43.74 -12.93 22.99
N PRO A 238 42.98 -12.96 21.87
CA PRO A 238 42.65 -11.76 21.10
C PRO A 238 41.66 -10.86 21.86
N THR A 239 41.84 -9.54 21.76
CA THR A 239 40.95 -8.57 22.42
C THR A 239 39.83 -8.16 21.46
N TYR A 240 38.58 -8.42 21.83
CA TYR A 240 37.41 -8.06 21.03
C TYR A 240 36.90 -6.66 21.38
N VAL A 241 36.90 -5.75 20.39
CA VAL A 241 36.32 -4.41 20.54
C VAL A 241 34.91 -4.40 19.94
N TRP A 242 33.92 -4.02 20.75
CA TRP A 242 32.50 -4.07 20.38
C TRP A 242 31.97 -2.69 20.04
N GLY A 243 31.05 -2.60 19.07
CA GLY A 243 30.40 -1.35 18.73
C GLY A 243 29.47 -0.83 19.84
N ASP A 244 29.30 0.49 19.90
CA ASP A 244 28.49 1.18 20.93
C ASP A 244 26.98 0.87 20.85
N LYS A 245 26.51 0.44 19.69
CA LYS A 245 25.08 0.25 19.41
C LYS A 245 24.65 -1.19 19.67
N GLU A 246 23.52 -1.33 20.37
CA GLU A 246 22.87 -2.60 20.59
C GLU A 246 21.73 -2.84 19.59
N TYR A 247 21.61 -4.10 19.18
CA TYR A 247 20.64 -4.57 18.21
C TYR A 247 19.88 -5.77 18.76
N TYR A 248 18.73 -6.07 18.16
CA TYR A 248 18.04 -7.32 18.42
C TYR A 248 17.51 -7.96 17.14
N SER A 249 17.46 -9.29 17.17
CA SER A 249 17.02 -10.11 16.03
C SER A 249 16.18 -11.29 16.52
N PHE A 250 15.36 -11.86 15.63
CA PHE A 250 14.48 -13.01 15.94
C PHE A 250 14.85 -14.20 15.07
N SER A 251 15.11 -15.36 15.68
CA SER A 251 15.37 -16.61 14.99
C SER A 251 14.33 -17.68 15.38
N GLY A 252 13.88 -18.46 14.40
CA GLY A 252 13.05 -19.65 14.61
C GLY A 252 13.87 -20.95 14.70
N SER A 253 15.22 -20.86 14.72
CA SER A 253 16.06 -22.06 14.77
C SER A 253 15.86 -22.81 16.08
N LYS A 254 15.31 -24.04 15.98
CA LYS A 254 15.13 -24.91 17.15
C LYS A 254 16.46 -25.20 17.86
N VAL A 255 17.53 -25.38 17.10
CA VAL A 255 18.87 -25.64 17.65
C VAL A 255 19.36 -24.45 18.48
N MET A 256 19.16 -23.20 18.02
CA MET A 256 19.53 -22.04 18.83
C MET A 256 18.72 -21.93 20.12
N ILE A 257 17.43 -22.30 20.08
CA ILE A 257 16.56 -22.30 21.27
C ILE A 257 17.06 -23.35 22.26
N ASP A 258 17.33 -24.57 21.78
CA ASP A 258 17.79 -25.68 22.62
C ASP A 258 19.16 -25.34 23.25
N GLN A 259 20.10 -24.77 22.48
CA GLN A 259 21.40 -24.32 23.01
C GLN A 259 21.26 -23.21 24.05
N ALA A 260 20.40 -22.23 23.82
CA ALA A 260 20.19 -21.16 24.79
C ALA A 260 19.55 -21.65 26.10
N GLU A 261 18.82 -22.77 26.08
CA GLU A 261 18.19 -23.35 27.27
C GLU A 261 19.07 -24.36 28.01
N GLN A 262 20.03 -24.99 27.31
CA GLN A 262 20.82 -26.11 27.84
C GLN A 262 22.31 -25.79 27.99
N ASP A 263 22.90 -25.01 27.07
CA ASP A 263 24.35 -24.86 26.94
C ASP A 263 24.88 -23.64 27.72
N PHE A 264 24.07 -22.60 27.93
CA PHE A 264 24.50 -21.39 28.66
C PHE A 264 23.33 -20.69 29.38
N SER A 265 23.60 -20.12 30.54
CA SER A 265 22.62 -19.39 31.38
C SER A 265 22.69 -17.87 31.14
N LYS A 266 21.76 -17.12 31.72
CA LYS A 266 21.82 -15.64 31.69
C LYS A 266 22.97 -15.08 32.52
N GLU A 267 23.52 -15.85 33.45
CA GLU A 267 24.65 -15.44 34.30
C GLU A 267 25.97 -15.49 33.52
N ASP A 268 26.03 -16.29 32.46
CA ASP A 268 27.19 -16.43 31.57
C ASP A 268 27.25 -15.33 30.49
N LEU A 269 26.28 -14.41 30.49
CA LEU A 269 26.21 -13.28 29.56
C LEU A 269 26.85 -12.03 30.20
N PRO A 270 27.62 -11.24 29.44
CA PRO A 270 27.74 -11.25 27.99
C PRO A 270 28.81 -12.23 27.43
N LEU A 271 28.47 -12.91 26.33
CA LEU A 271 29.33 -13.92 25.67
C LEU A 271 29.66 -13.54 24.22
N ALA A 272 30.91 -13.71 23.80
CA ALA A 272 31.32 -13.59 22.39
C ALA A 272 30.99 -14.89 21.64
N THR A 273 30.19 -14.81 20.57
CA THR A 273 29.79 -15.99 19.78
C THR A 273 29.54 -15.62 18.32
N VAL A 274 29.52 -16.62 17.43
CA VAL A 274 29.12 -16.48 16.04
C VAL A 274 27.90 -17.37 15.76
N ILE A 275 26.93 -16.86 15.00
CA ILE A 275 25.81 -17.68 14.52
C ILE A 275 26.19 -18.25 13.15
N LYS A 276 26.40 -19.56 13.06
CA LYS A 276 26.77 -20.23 11.80
C LYS A 276 25.59 -20.98 11.19
N GLU A 277 25.53 -21.00 9.86
CA GLU A 277 24.62 -21.86 9.10
C GLU A 277 25.20 -23.26 8.95
N PHE A 278 24.40 -24.27 9.29
CA PHE A 278 24.73 -25.68 9.08
C PHE A 278 23.62 -26.38 8.28
N VAL A 279 24.00 -27.46 7.59
CA VAL A 279 23.07 -28.29 6.81
C VAL A 279 23.07 -29.69 7.39
N ASN A 280 21.90 -30.18 7.81
CA ASN A 280 21.75 -31.55 8.32
C ASN A 280 21.82 -32.57 7.17
N LYS A 281 22.01 -33.86 7.49
CA LYS A 281 21.97 -35.01 6.56
C LYS A 281 20.72 -35.04 5.66
N GLN A 282 19.61 -34.44 6.10
CA GLN A 282 18.37 -34.27 5.33
C GLN A 282 18.33 -33.00 4.45
N ARG A 283 19.47 -32.31 4.24
CA ARG A 283 19.60 -31.03 3.51
C ARG A 283 18.76 -29.87 4.07
N LYS A 284 18.35 -29.95 5.34
CA LYS A 284 17.68 -28.85 6.03
C LYS A 284 18.71 -27.93 6.68
N LYS A 285 18.60 -26.63 6.39
CA LYS A 285 19.43 -25.57 7.00
C LYS A 285 18.96 -25.28 8.42
N PHE A 286 19.91 -25.10 9.33
CA PHE A 286 19.65 -24.64 10.69
C PHE A 286 20.79 -23.73 11.16
N TYR A 287 20.50 -22.92 12.18
CA TYR A 287 21.45 -21.98 12.76
C TYR A 287 21.85 -22.44 14.15
N LYS A 288 23.10 -22.22 14.54
CA LYS A 288 23.68 -22.63 15.83
C LYS A 288 24.63 -21.53 16.34
N PHE A 289 24.71 -21.36 17.66
CA PHE A 289 25.76 -20.59 18.32
C PHE A 289 27.06 -21.41 18.34
N THR A 290 28.14 -20.80 17.88
CA THR A 290 29.49 -21.37 17.81
C THR A 290 30.47 -20.48 18.55
#